data_AF-A0A9X2NU31-F1
#
_entry.id   AF-A0A9X2NU31-F1
#
_cell.length_a   1.000
_cell.length_b   1.000
_cell.length_c   1.000
_cell.angle_alpha   90.00
_cell.angle_beta   90.00
_cell.angle_gamma   90.00
#
_symmetry.space_group_name_H-M   'P 1'
#
loop_
_entity.id
_entity.type
_entity.pdbx_description
1 polymer ?
#
loop_
_entity_poly.entity_id
_entity_poly.type
_entity_poly.pdbx_seq_one_letter_code
_entity_poly.pdbx_strand_id
1 'polypeptide(L)'
;MEKVKKFKELCSEMEQRKKNLDEELREYIQKVNHICDLGGFVSYEDKVIDPSNSISDELKREYEYLFSQIRKHVQSQTQWIDEINQAYKEAQDEILECVQQKTRSQDMVNHIQQIMGRIIQVNRLAAIEYGEQFIANI
;
A
#
# COMPACT_ATOMS: atom_id res chain seq x y z
N MET A 1 -23.43 -5.23 1.82
CA MET A 1 -22.07 -5.61 1.42
C MET A 1 -21.10 -4.70 2.14
N GLU A 2 -20.77 -5.07 3.38
CA GLU A 2 -19.96 -4.25 4.29
C GLU A 2 -18.48 -4.29 3.89
N LYS A 3 -17.98 -5.46 3.46
CA LYS A 3 -16.58 -5.65 3.06
C LYS A 3 -16.26 -4.90 1.78
N VAL A 4 -17.19 -4.92 0.83
CA VAL A 4 -17.10 -4.11 -0.39
C VAL A 4 -17.02 -2.61 -0.07
N LYS A 5 -17.85 -2.11 0.85
CA LYS A 5 -17.82 -0.71 1.28
C LYS A 5 -16.47 -0.33 1.89
N LYS A 6 -15.95 -1.15 2.83
CA LYS A 6 -14.63 -0.94 3.44
C LYS A 6 -13.52 -0.87 2.38
N PHE A 7 -13.51 -1.78 1.42
CA PHE A 7 -12.50 -1.78 0.37
C PHE A 7 -12.56 -0.52 -0.50
N LYS A 8 -13.76 -0.03 -0.82
CA LYS A 8 -13.95 1.22 -1.57
C LYS A 8 -13.45 2.44 -0.81
N GLU A 9 -13.72 2.52 0.49
CA GLU A 9 -13.21 3.59 1.36
C GLU A 9 -11.67 3.62 1.34
N LEU A 10 -11.02 2.46 1.48
CA LEU A 10 -9.55 2.34 1.38
C LEU A 10 -9.02 2.74 -0.01
N CYS A 11 -9.75 2.44 -1.09
CA CYS A 11 -9.38 2.91 -2.43
C CYS A 11 -9.46 4.43 -2.55
N SER A 12 -10.47 5.07 -1.94
CA SER A 12 -10.59 6.54 -1.93
C SER A 12 -9.46 7.19 -1.13
N GLU A 13 -9.00 6.57 -0.04
CA GLU A 13 -7.85 7.05 0.73
C GLU A 13 -6.53 6.98 -0.04
N MET A 14 -6.42 6.09 -1.04
CA MET A 14 -5.19 5.86 -1.79
C MET A 14 -4.70 7.12 -2.53
N GLU A 15 -5.59 7.94 -3.07
CA GLU A 15 -5.22 9.18 -3.77
C GLU A 15 -4.58 10.20 -2.81
N GLN A 16 -5.16 10.36 -1.63
CA GLN A 16 -4.61 11.24 -0.60
C GLN A 16 -3.27 10.69 -0.07
N ARG A 17 -3.17 9.38 0.15
CA ARG A 17 -1.93 8.73 0.58
C ARG A 17 -0.81 8.88 -0.45
N LYS A 18 -1.13 8.74 -1.74
CA LYS A 18 -0.16 8.95 -2.84
C LYS A 18 0.36 10.39 -2.85
N LYS A 19 -0.53 11.37 -2.70
CA LYS A 19 -0.13 12.78 -2.62
C LYS A 19 0.82 13.04 -1.44
N ASN A 20 0.51 12.49 -0.28
CA ASN A 20 1.37 12.62 0.91
C ASN A 20 2.73 11.95 0.68
N LEU A 21 2.74 10.75 0.06
CA LEU A 21 3.96 10.01 -0.26
C LEU A 21 4.89 10.83 -1.18
N ASP A 22 4.35 11.46 -2.22
CA ASP A 22 5.13 12.25 -3.19
C ASP A 22 5.80 13.48 -2.55
N GLU A 23 5.13 14.11 -1.58
CA GLU A 23 5.66 15.25 -0.82
C GLU A 23 6.77 14.80 0.14
N GLU A 24 6.52 13.73 0.91
CA GLU A 24 7.49 13.17 1.85
C GLU A 24 8.74 12.61 1.14
N LEU A 25 8.56 11.92 0.01
CA LEU A 25 9.67 11.36 -0.78
C LEU A 25 10.60 12.47 -1.30
N ARG A 26 10.05 13.63 -1.67
CA ARG A 26 10.85 14.78 -2.13
C ARG A 26 11.75 15.29 -1.02
N GLU A 27 11.25 15.39 0.21
CA GLU A 27 12.05 15.79 1.37
C GLU A 27 13.14 14.76 1.68
N TYR A 28 12.81 13.46 1.60
CA TYR A 28 13.79 12.40 1.84
C TYR A 28 14.90 12.38 0.78
N ILE A 29 14.57 12.53 -0.50
CA ILE A 29 15.57 12.59 -1.58
C ILE A 29 16.52 13.78 -1.39
N GLN A 30 16.00 14.96 -1.04
CA GLN A 30 16.85 16.13 -0.79
C GLN A 30 17.85 15.88 0.35
N LYS A 31 17.38 15.28 1.45
CA LYS A 31 18.22 14.99 2.61
C LYS A 31 19.23 13.87 2.33
N VAL A 32 18.85 12.83 1.59
CA VAL A 32 19.76 11.74 1.19
C VAL A 32 20.82 12.20 0.19
N ASN A 33 20.49 13.07 -0.76
CA ASN A 33 21.49 13.63 -1.67
C ASN A 33 22.56 14.45 -0.91
N HIS A 34 22.14 15.25 0.07
CA HIS A 34 23.06 15.98 0.94
C HIS A 34 23.99 15.04 1.73
N ILE A 35 23.46 13.90 2.16
CA ILE A 35 24.21 12.84 2.86
C ILE A 35 25.24 12.18 1.92
N CYS A 36 24.89 11.86 0.67
CA CYS A 36 25.80 11.27 -0.31
C CYS A 36 27.02 12.15 -0.59
N ASP A 37 26.85 13.48 -0.54
CA ASP A 37 27.93 14.44 -0.78
C ASP A 37 29.00 14.46 0.32
N LEU A 38 28.68 13.94 1.53
CA LEU A 38 29.62 13.92 2.66
C LEU A 38 30.63 12.77 2.60
N GLY A 39 30.29 11.66 1.91
CA GLY A 39 31.15 10.48 1.77
C GLY A 39 31.53 9.79 3.10
N GLY A 40 32.08 8.58 3.02
CA GLY A 40 32.85 7.99 4.14
C GLY A 40 32.09 7.37 5.32
N PHE A 41 30.75 7.36 5.35
CA PHE A 41 29.96 6.70 6.39
C PHE A 41 29.12 5.53 5.85
N VAL A 42 28.78 4.57 6.71
CA VAL A 42 27.90 3.44 6.44
C VAL A 42 26.67 3.58 7.32
N SER A 43 25.46 3.41 6.78
CA SER A 43 24.25 3.29 7.59
C SER A 43 23.90 1.81 7.84
N TYR A 44 23.66 1.45 9.09
CA TYR A 44 23.15 0.13 9.48
C TYR A 44 22.10 0.30 10.58
N GLU A 45 20.92 -0.26 10.36
CA GLU A 45 19.79 -0.16 11.29
C GLU A 45 19.51 1.27 11.82
N ASP A 46 19.43 2.26 10.93
CA ASP A 46 19.23 3.69 11.25
C ASP A 46 20.41 4.35 11.98
N LYS A 47 21.51 3.64 12.24
CA LYS A 47 22.72 4.22 12.83
C LYS A 47 23.71 4.64 11.78
N VAL A 48 24.41 5.73 12.05
CA VAL A 48 25.51 6.21 11.21
C VAL A 48 26.83 5.68 11.78
N ILE A 49 27.58 4.96 10.97
CA ILE A 49 28.93 4.51 11.27
C ILE A 49 29.86 5.37 10.41
N ASP A 50 30.61 6.27 11.04
CA ASP A 50 31.60 7.11 10.39
C ASP A 50 33.00 6.76 10.92
N PRO A 51 33.72 5.82 10.27
CA PRO A 51 35.04 5.39 10.72
C PRO A 51 36.09 6.49 10.65
N SER A 52 35.84 7.52 9.83
CA SER A 52 36.75 8.65 9.61
C SER A 52 36.54 9.83 10.56
N ASN A 53 35.50 9.79 11.41
CA ASN A 53 35.07 10.93 12.24
C ASN A 53 34.97 12.24 11.43
N SER A 54 34.51 12.13 10.18
CA SER A 54 34.31 13.23 9.23
C SER A 54 33.02 14.02 9.49
N ILE A 55 32.09 13.45 10.25
CA ILE A 55 30.75 13.98 10.56
C ILE A 55 30.70 14.37 12.04
N SER A 56 30.10 15.54 12.33
CA SER A 56 29.89 15.96 13.72
C SER A 56 28.82 15.10 14.42
N ASP A 57 28.92 14.96 15.74
CA ASP A 57 27.92 14.22 16.53
C ASP A 57 26.50 14.77 16.38
N GLU A 58 26.36 16.08 16.16
CA GLU A 58 25.07 16.73 15.90
C GLU A 58 24.48 16.27 14.57
N LEU A 59 25.25 16.35 13.49
CA LEU A 59 24.83 15.94 12.16
C LEU A 59 24.54 14.44 12.09
N LYS A 60 25.33 13.64 12.83
CA LYS A 60 25.12 12.22 13.01
C LYS A 60 23.74 11.93 13.59
N ARG A 61 23.36 12.59 14.70
CA ARG A 61 22.04 12.41 15.33
C ARG A 61 20.89 12.82 14.42
N GLU A 62 21.07 13.89 13.65
CA GLU A 62 20.07 14.34 12.68
C GLU A 62 19.82 13.27 11.61
N TYR A 63 20.88 12.65 11.08
CA TYR A 63 20.76 11.57 10.10
C TYR A 63 20.15 10.29 10.68
N GLU A 64 20.55 9.88 11.88
CA GLU A 64 19.94 8.72 12.54
C GLU A 64 18.44 8.95 12.79
N TYR A 65 18.06 10.17 13.17
CA TYR A 65 16.67 10.57 13.27
C TYR A 65 15.94 10.45 11.93
N LEU A 66 16.52 10.98 10.83
CA LEU A 66 15.91 10.88 9.50
C LEU A 66 15.75 9.43 9.03
N PHE A 67 16.75 8.58 9.20
CA PHE A 67 16.63 7.15 8.84
C PHE A 67 15.51 6.47 9.64
N SER A 68 15.37 6.80 10.93
CA SER A 68 14.27 6.28 11.74
C SER A 68 12.89 6.72 11.24
N GLN A 69 12.75 7.95 10.72
CA GLN A 69 11.50 8.44 10.13
C GLN A 69 11.20 7.71 8.83
N ILE A 70 12.20 7.54 7.95
CA ILE A 70 12.06 6.76 6.71
C ILE A 70 11.59 5.34 7.03
N ARG A 71 12.23 4.67 8.00
CA ARG A 71 11.85 3.31 8.38
C ARG A 71 10.40 3.23 8.86
N LYS A 72 10.00 4.11 9.78
CA LYS A 72 8.61 4.16 10.28
C LYS A 72 7.62 4.39 9.14
N HIS A 73 7.97 5.27 8.22
CA HIS A 73 7.16 5.55 7.06
C HIS A 73 7.00 4.31 6.16
N VAL A 74 8.11 3.64 5.80
CA VAL A 74 8.06 2.40 4.99
C VAL A 74 7.23 1.31 5.69
N GLN A 75 7.37 1.16 6.99
CA GLN A 75 6.54 0.23 7.78
C GLN A 75 5.05 0.57 7.71
N SER A 76 4.68 1.84 7.87
CA SER A 76 3.28 2.31 7.74
C SER A 76 2.72 2.03 6.35
N GLN A 77 3.49 2.29 5.28
CA GLN A 77 3.06 1.98 3.92
C GLN A 77 2.89 0.48 3.69
N THR A 78 3.78 -0.33 4.23
CA THR A 78 3.71 -1.79 4.12
C THR A 78 2.45 -2.33 4.80
N GLN A 79 2.17 -1.87 6.03
CA GLN A 79 0.96 -2.23 6.77
C GLN A 79 -0.31 -1.85 6.02
N TRP A 80 -0.35 -0.66 5.41
CA TRP A 80 -1.51 -0.24 4.62
C TRP A 80 -1.68 -1.06 3.35
N ILE A 81 -0.59 -1.44 2.67
CA ILE A 81 -0.64 -2.35 1.52
C ILE A 81 -1.24 -3.70 1.93
N ASP A 82 -0.84 -4.23 3.09
CA ASP A 82 -1.41 -5.47 3.62
C ASP A 82 -2.90 -5.31 3.94
N GLU A 83 -3.30 -4.19 4.53
CA GLU A 83 -4.70 -3.88 4.83
C GLU A 83 -5.57 -3.83 3.57
N ILE A 84 -5.15 -3.09 2.54
CA ILE A 84 -5.93 -2.97 1.29
C ILE A 84 -5.95 -4.30 0.51
N ASN A 85 -4.88 -5.09 0.57
CA ASN A 85 -4.84 -6.44 0.00
C ASN A 85 -5.84 -7.37 0.70
N GLN A 86 -5.91 -7.30 2.03
CA GLN A 86 -6.83 -8.10 2.81
C GLN A 86 -8.29 -7.65 2.58
N ALA A 87 -8.55 -6.34 2.58
CA ALA A 87 -9.87 -5.79 2.30
C ALA A 87 -10.39 -6.16 0.91
N TYR A 88 -9.50 -6.22 -0.09
CA TYR A 88 -9.87 -6.69 -1.43
C TYR A 88 -10.34 -8.15 -1.41
N LYS A 89 -9.61 -9.04 -0.74
CA LYS A 89 -9.98 -10.46 -0.64
C LYS A 89 -11.34 -10.62 0.05
N GLU A 90 -11.54 -9.92 1.17
CA GLU A 90 -12.81 -9.94 1.90
C GLU A 90 -13.98 -9.43 1.05
N ALA A 91 -13.76 -8.37 0.26
CA ALA A 91 -14.77 -7.83 -0.66
C ALA A 91 -15.09 -8.80 -1.81
N GLN A 92 -14.06 -9.47 -2.36
CA GLN A 92 -14.25 -10.50 -3.39
C GLN A 92 -15.04 -11.68 -2.83
N ASP A 93 -14.69 -12.18 -1.65
CA ASP A 93 -15.37 -13.31 -1.01
C ASP A 93 -16.84 -12.98 -0.73
N GLU A 94 -17.15 -11.77 -0.23
CA GLU A 94 -18.53 -11.31 0.00
C GLU A 94 -19.35 -11.28 -1.30
N ILE A 95 -18.76 -10.85 -2.42
CA ILE A 95 -19.39 -10.86 -3.74
C ILE A 95 -19.66 -12.30 -4.19
N LEU A 96 -18.67 -13.18 -4.13
CA LEU A 96 -18.80 -14.57 -4.59
C LEU A 96 -19.82 -15.34 -3.75
N GLU A 97 -19.85 -15.11 -2.44
CA GLU A 97 -20.86 -15.68 -1.55
C GLU A 97 -22.27 -15.19 -1.90
N CYS A 98 -22.44 -13.89 -2.19
CA CYS A 98 -23.73 -13.35 -2.61
C CYS A 98 -24.19 -13.92 -3.95
N VAL A 99 -23.28 -14.07 -4.93
CA VAL A 99 -23.56 -14.74 -6.21
C VAL A 99 -24.02 -16.18 -5.98
N GLN A 100 -23.33 -16.93 -5.12
CA GLN A 100 -23.72 -18.30 -4.77
C GLN A 100 -25.12 -18.35 -4.16
N GLN A 101 -25.43 -17.44 -3.24
CA GLN A 101 -26.74 -17.41 -2.58
C GLN A 101 -27.89 -17.07 -3.54
N LYS A 102 -27.69 -16.10 -4.44
CA LYS A 102 -28.70 -15.65 -5.40
C LYS A 102 -28.92 -16.63 -6.54
N THR A 103 -27.85 -17.16 -7.12
CA THR A 103 -27.92 -18.02 -8.31
C THR A 103 -28.04 -19.51 -7.97
N ARG A 104 -27.61 -19.90 -6.76
CA ARG A 104 -27.41 -21.31 -6.35
C ARG A 104 -26.53 -22.10 -7.32
N SER A 105 -25.61 -21.42 -8.03
CA SER A 105 -24.80 -22.00 -9.08
C SER A 105 -23.31 -21.75 -8.87
N GLN A 106 -22.58 -22.84 -8.62
CA GLN A 106 -21.12 -22.79 -8.52
C GLN A 106 -20.46 -22.39 -9.86
N ASP A 107 -21.09 -22.72 -10.99
CA ASP A 107 -20.59 -22.31 -12.31
C ASP A 107 -20.64 -20.79 -12.47
N MET A 108 -21.69 -20.14 -11.94
CA MET A 108 -21.79 -18.68 -11.93
C MET A 108 -20.73 -18.05 -11.02
N VAL A 109 -20.50 -18.63 -9.83
CA VAL A 109 -19.42 -18.18 -8.94
C VAL A 109 -18.06 -18.26 -9.65
N ASN A 110 -17.76 -19.41 -10.28
CA ASN A 110 -16.51 -19.63 -10.99
C ASN A 110 -16.35 -18.64 -12.15
N HIS A 111 -17.42 -18.39 -12.90
CA HIS A 111 -17.43 -17.44 -14.00
C HIS A 111 -17.09 -16.01 -13.54
N ILE A 112 -17.76 -15.54 -12.48
CA ILE A 112 -17.53 -14.21 -11.92
C ILE A 112 -16.13 -14.09 -11.33
N GLN A 113 -15.66 -15.11 -10.61
CA GLN A 113 -14.31 -15.15 -10.09
C GLN A 113 -13.26 -15.01 -11.20
N GLN A 114 -13.46 -15.70 -12.34
CA GLN A 114 -12.55 -15.60 -13.48
C GLN A 114 -12.54 -14.20 -14.11
N ILE A 115 -13.71 -13.56 -14.26
CA ILE A 115 -13.78 -12.21 -14.85
C ILE A 115 -13.15 -11.19 -13.91
N MET A 116 -13.51 -11.20 -12.62
CA MET A 116 -12.89 -10.35 -11.62
C MET A 116 -11.38 -10.57 -11.55
N GLY A 117 -10.93 -11.82 -11.67
CA GLY A 117 -9.51 -12.20 -11.71
C GLY A 117 -8.75 -11.70 -12.94
N ARG A 118 -9.43 -11.35 -14.03
CA ARG A 118 -8.83 -10.64 -15.18
C ARG A 118 -8.78 -9.13 -14.93
N ILE A 119 -9.87 -8.55 -14.42
CA ILE A 119 -9.98 -7.10 -14.18
C ILE A 119 -8.97 -6.64 -13.12
N ILE A 120 -8.77 -7.43 -12.06
CA ILE A 120 -7.86 -7.11 -10.96
C ILE A 120 -6.40 -6.88 -11.42
N GLN A 121 -5.99 -7.49 -12.54
CA GLN A 121 -4.64 -7.31 -13.10
C GLN A 121 -4.39 -5.85 -13.52
N VAL A 122 -5.46 -5.10 -13.77
CA VAL A 122 -5.40 -3.70 -14.20
C VAL A 122 -5.97 -2.77 -13.13
N ASN A 123 -7.12 -3.12 -12.54
CA ASN A 123 -7.81 -2.27 -11.58
C ASN A 123 -8.64 -3.10 -10.59
N ARG A 124 -8.22 -3.10 -9.31
CA ARG A 124 -8.91 -3.81 -8.23
C ARG A 124 -10.30 -3.23 -7.93
N LEU A 125 -10.47 -1.92 -7.98
CA LEU A 125 -11.75 -1.26 -7.75
C LEU A 125 -12.77 -1.65 -8.83
N ALA A 126 -12.36 -1.61 -10.09
CA ALA A 126 -13.21 -2.01 -11.21
C ALA A 126 -13.63 -3.49 -11.12
N ALA A 127 -12.77 -4.37 -10.58
CA ALA A 127 -13.12 -5.78 -10.38
C ALA A 127 -14.26 -5.94 -9.36
N ILE A 128 -14.20 -5.20 -8.25
CA ILE A 128 -15.24 -5.18 -7.22
C ILE A 128 -16.53 -4.56 -7.76
N GLU A 129 -16.44 -3.41 -8.45
CA GLU A 129 -17.61 -2.75 -9.05
C GLU A 129 -18.32 -3.63 -10.08
N TYR A 130 -17.57 -4.40 -10.87
CA TYR A 130 -18.14 -5.40 -11.76
C TYR A 130 -18.95 -6.45 -11.00
N GLY A 131 -18.40 -7.00 -9.91
CA GLY A 131 -19.09 -8.00 -9.09
C GLY A 131 -20.37 -7.46 -8.45
N GLU A 132 -20.35 -6.21 -7.94
CA GLU A 132 -21.55 -5.54 -7.43
C GLU A 132 -22.61 -5.33 -8.50
N GLN A 133 -22.20 -4.83 -9.68
CA GLN A 133 -23.12 -4.63 -10.81
C GLN A 133 -23.74 -5.96 -11.25
N PHE A 134 -22.95 -7.03 -11.28
CA PHE A 134 -23.46 -8.36 -11.57
C PHE A 134 -24.53 -8.77 -10.56
N ILE A 135 -24.25 -8.70 -9.25
CA ILE A 135 -25.23 -9.02 -8.18
C ILE A 135 -26.52 -8.20 -8.29
N ALA A 136 -26.42 -6.93 -8.66
CA ALA A 136 -27.56 -6.04 -8.84
C ALA A 136 -28.46 -6.42 -10.03
N ASN A 137 -27.90 -7.12 -11.02
CA ASN A 137 -28.59 -7.55 -12.24
C ASN A 137 -29.16 -8.99 -12.17
N ILE A 138 -29.01 -9.69 -11.03
CA ILE A 138 -29.55 -11.03 -10.75
C ILE A 138 -30.69 -10.94 -9.73
#